data_AF-A0A174FX58-F1
#
_entry.id   AF-A0A174FX58-F1
#
_cell.length_a   1.000
_cell.length_b   1.000
_cell.length_c   1.000
_cell.angle_alpha   90.00
_cell.angle_beta   90.00
_cell.angle_gamma   90.00
#
_symmetry.space_group_name_H-M   'P 1'
#
loop_
_entity.id
_entity.type
_entity.pdbx_description
1 polymer ?
#
loop_
_entity_poly.entity_id
_entity_poly.type
_entity_poly.pdbx_seq_one_letter_code
_entity_poly.pdbx_strand_id
1 'polypeptide(L)'
;MGYLQMQLMNETTETSTIGICLNIDKFYADLDFTANSDFEKWDEYPFERFHERMREILEEMENKQQELPLLFSIPLDEEMSFLNITFCYNFIVMDKALFLHTQHEFEFDSEALEVCRNEDVDCVVLYLGMNTVM
;
A
#
# COMPACT_ATOMS: atom_id res chain seq x y z
N MET A 1 10.64 3.57 -11.23
CA MET A 1 10.02 3.36 -9.89
C MET A 1 9.27 2.04 -9.93
N GLY A 2 9.33 1.21 -8.90
CA GLY A 2 8.59 -0.05 -8.84
C GLY A 2 7.17 0.14 -8.31
N TYR A 3 6.34 -0.83 -8.69
CA TYR A 3 4.96 -0.96 -8.27
C TYR A 3 4.74 -2.40 -7.80
N LEU A 4 3.81 -2.59 -6.86
CA LEU A 4 3.41 -3.90 -6.38
C LEU A 4 1.97 -4.14 -6.80
N GLN A 5 1.77 -5.09 -7.71
CA GLN A 5 0.43 -5.53 -8.10
C GLN A 5 -0.05 -6.61 -7.13
N MET A 6 -1.23 -6.38 -6.54
CA MET A 6 -1.92 -7.30 -5.66
C MET A 6 -3.23 -7.70 -6.31
N GLN A 7 -3.47 -9.01 -6.41
CA GLN A 7 -4.70 -9.54 -6.97
C GLN A 7 -5.37 -10.43 -5.92
N LEU A 8 -6.66 -10.19 -5.70
CA LEU A 8 -7.51 -11.04 -4.90
C LEU A 8 -8.52 -11.70 -5.82
N MET A 9 -8.39 -13.02 -6.01
CA MET A 9 -9.34 -13.81 -6.78
C MET A 9 -10.36 -14.40 -5.80
N ASN A 10 -11.63 -14.07 -5.96
CA ASN A 10 -12.69 -14.69 -5.18
C ASN A 10 -13.28 -15.88 -5.95
N GLU A 11 -13.11 -17.08 -5.38
CA GLU A 11 -13.66 -18.32 -5.94
C GLU A 11 -15.20 -18.36 -5.96
N THR A 12 -15.86 -17.51 -5.16
CA THR A 12 -17.33 -17.48 -5.00
C THR A 12 -18.01 -16.61 -6.05
N THR A 13 -17.40 -15.49 -6.44
CA THR A 13 -17.98 -14.50 -7.36
C THR A 13 -17.36 -14.53 -8.76
N GLU A 14 -16.28 -15.33 -8.95
CA GLU A 14 -15.45 -15.33 -10.17
C GLU A 14 -14.91 -13.94 -10.54
N THR A 15 -14.96 -12.99 -9.61
CA THR A 15 -14.41 -11.65 -9.76
C THR A 15 -12.99 -11.63 -9.23
N SER A 16 -12.13 -10.87 -9.91
CA SER A 16 -10.76 -10.61 -9.47
C SER A 16 -10.67 -9.13 -9.15
N THR A 17 -10.41 -8.80 -7.89
CA THR A 17 -10.16 -7.41 -7.48
C THR A 17 -8.66 -7.16 -7.56
N ILE A 18 -8.25 -6.22 -8.42
CA ILE A 18 -6.83 -5.89 -8.62
C ILE A 18 -6.53 -4.53 -7.99
N GLY A 19 -5.60 -4.54 -7.05
CA GLY A 19 -5.02 -3.35 -6.44
C GLY A 19 -3.57 -3.16 -6.86
N ILE A 20 -3.18 -1.92 -7.18
CA ILE A 20 -1.77 -1.59 -7.49
C ILE A 20 -1.24 -0.63 -6.46
N CYS A 21 -0.17 -1.01 -5.77
CA CYS A 21 0.57 -0.12 -4.89
C CYS A 21 1.73 0.55 -5.64
N LEU A 22 1.72 1.88 -5.65
CA LEU A 22 2.71 2.76 -6.22
C LEU A 22 3.63 3.32 -5.14
N ASN A 23 4.86 3.65 -5.52
CA ASN A 23 5.94 4.06 -4.61
C ASN A 23 6.34 3.01 -3.57
N ILE A 24 6.18 1.73 -3.90
CA ILE A 24 6.55 0.65 -3.00
C ILE A 24 8.07 0.61 -2.73
N ASP A 25 8.92 0.94 -3.69
CA ASP A 25 10.38 1.04 -3.46
C ASP A 25 10.73 2.03 -2.36
N LYS A 26 9.99 3.15 -2.30
CA LYS A 26 10.21 4.17 -1.28
C LYS A 26 9.79 3.63 0.08
N PHE A 27 8.68 2.90 0.15
CA PHE A 27 8.27 2.20 1.36
C PHE A 27 9.33 1.19 1.80
N TYR A 28 9.86 0.35 0.91
CA TYR A 28 10.95 -0.57 1.24
C TYR A 28 12.22 0.14 1.69
N ALA A 29 12.58 1.26 1.07
CA ALA A 29 13.76 2.03 1.46
C ALA A 29 13.59 2.68 2.83
N ASP A 30 12.42 3.26 3.12
CA ASP A 30 12.10 3.81 4.44
C ASP A 30 12.02 2.70 5.50
N LEU A 31 11.51 1.53 5.13
CA LEU A 31 11.44 0.34 5.98
C LEU A 31 12.83 -0.23 6.29
N ASP A 32 13.69 -0.40 5.30
CA ASP A 32 15.08 -0.84 5.48
C ASP A 32 15.90 0.15 6.30
N PHE A 33 15.60 1.45 6.17
CA PHE A 33 16.29 2.51 6.91
C PHE A 33 15.89 2.58 8.39
N THR A 34 14.63 2.26 8.71
CA THR A 34 14.09 2.45 10.07
C THR A 34 13.86 1.16 10.83
N ALA A 35 13.47 0.08 10.17
CA ALA A 35 13.23 -1.21 10.78
C ALA A 35 14.51 -2.04 10.82
N ASN A 36 14.67 -2.81 11.89
CA ASN A 36 15.77 -3.73 12.02
C ASN A 36 15.46 -5.03 11.25
N SER A 37 16.33 -5.41 10.33
CA SER A 37 16.19 -6.60 9.47
C SER A 37 16.06 -7.90 10.28
N ASP A 38 16.53 -7.95 11.53
CA ASP A 38 16.31 -9.12 12.41
C ASP A 38 14.82 -9.46 12.61
N PHE A 39 13.93 -8.48 12.41
CA PHE A 39 12.48 -8.63 12.58
C PHE A 39 11.72 -8.83 11.26
N GLU A 40 12.41 -8.97 10.11
CA GLU A 40 11.78 -9.09 8.79
C GLU A 40 10.82 -10.29 8.67
N LYS A 41 11.01 -11.32 9.51
CA LYS A 41 10.20 -12.55 9.53
C LYS A 41 9.04 -12.52 10.52
N TRP A 42 8.84 -11.41 11.20
CA TRP A 42 7.80 -11.28 12.20
C TRP A 42 6.48 -10.94 11.53
N ASP A 43 5.41 -11.55 12.02
CA ASP A 43 4.05 -11.28 11.56
C ASP A 43 3.65 -9.81 11.83
N GLU A 44 4.23 -9.23 12.88
CA GLU A 44 4.01 -7.82 13.25
C GLU A 44 4.81 -6.85 12.37
N TYR A 45 5.63 -7.35 11.45
CA TYR A 45 6.45 -6.52 10.58
C TYR A 45 5.56 -5.67 9.66
N PRO A 46 5.88 -4.38 9.43
CA PRO A 46 5.00 -3.46 8.68
C PRO A 46 4.65 -3.96 7.28
N PHE A 47 5.53 -4.75 6.67
CA PHE A 47 5.28 -5.36 5.37
C PHE A 47 4.15 -6.39 5.43
N GLU A 48 4.17 -7.32 6.39
CA GLU A 48 3.12 -8.32 6.58
C GLU A 48 1.80 -7.64 6.95
N ARG A 49 1.83 -6.66 7.87
CA ARG A 49 0.67 -5.83 8.23
C ARG A 49 0.08 -5.10 7.03
N PHE A 50 0.93 -4.56 6.15
CA PHE A 50 0.48 -3.93 4.91
C PHE A 50 -0.22 -4.96 4.01
N HIS A 51 0.35 -6.15 3.85
CA HIS A 51 -0.24 -7.23 3.05
C HIS A 51 -1.59 -7.69 3.58
N GLU A 52 -1.71 -7.90 4.90
CA GLU A 52 -2.98 -8.22 5.56
C GLU A 52 -4.01 -7.12 5.33
N ARG A 53 -3.62 -5.86 5.58
CA ARG A 53 -4.54 -4.73 5.47
C ARG A 53 -5.03 -4.54 4.04
N MET A 54 -4.14 -4.73 3.06
CA MET A 54 -4.49 -4.71 1.66
C MET A 54 -5.46 -5.82 1.26
N ARG A 55 -5.30 -7.03 1.81
CA ARG A 55 -6.27 -8.11 1.60
C ARG A 55 -7.65 -7.72 2.12
N GLU A 56 -7.73 -7.21 3.35
CA GLU A 56 -8.99 -6.73 3.91
C GLU A 56 -9.63 -5.67 3.03
N ILE A 57 -8.87 -4.66 2.59
CA ILE A 57 -9.37 -3.59 1.71
C ILE A 57 -9.89 -4.15 0.39
N LEU A 58 -9.18 -5.10 -0.23
CA LEU A 58 -9.61 -5.74 -1.47
C LEU A 58 -10.90 -6.54 -1.27
N GLU A 59 -11.04 -7.26 -0.15
CA GLU A 59 -12.28 -7.93 0.22
C GLU A 59 -13.43 -6.94 0.45
N GLU A 60 -13.19 -5.84 1.17
CA GLU A 60 -14.19 -4.79 1.42
C GLU A 60 -14.61 -4.07 0.12
N MET A 61 -13.66 -3.87 -0.81
CA MET A 61 -13.92 -3.32 -2.15
C MET A 61 -14.84 -4.22 -2.95
N GLU A 62 -14.57 -5.52 -2.96
CA GLU A 62 -15.39 -6.49 -3.67
C GLU A 62 -16.81 -6.57 -3.10
N ASN A 63 -16.94 -6.51 -1.77
CA ASN A 63 -18.22 -6.44 -1.07
C ASN A 63 -18.94 -5.08 -1.24
N LYS A 64 -18.35 -4.11 -1.96
CA LYS A 64 -18.81 -2.72 -2.08
C LYS A 64 -19.05 -2.04 -0.73
N GLN A 65 -18.36 -2.48 0.31
CA GLN A 65 -18.40 -1.90 1.65
C GLN A 65 -17.31 -0.85 1.84
N GLN A 66 -16.27 -0.87 0.99
CA GLN A 66 -15.19 0.09 1.03
C GLN A 66 -15.57 1.42 0.37
N GLU A 67 -15.51 2.52 1.13
CA GLU A 67 -15.54 3.87 0.58
C GLU A 67 -14.10 4.34 0.26
N LEU A 68 -13.92 4.91 -0.92
CA LEU A 68 -12.66 5.50 -1.39
C LEU A 68 -12.77 7.03 -1.46
N PRO A 69 -11.69 7.79 -1.17
CA PRO A 69 -10.35 7.32 -0.81
C PRO A 69 -10.24 6.88 0.66
N LEU A 70 -9.50 5.80 0.91
CA LEU A 70 -9.16 5.33 2.25
C LEU A 70 -7.73 5.68 2.59
N LEU A 71 -7.51 6.43 3.67
CA LEU A 71 -6.18 6.64 4.23
C LEU A 71 -5.96 5.65 5.38
N PHE A 72 -4.85 4.91 5.35
CA PHE A 72 -4.46 4.05 6.46
C PHE A 72 -2.97 4.19 6.76
N SER A 73 -2.59 3.89 7.99
CA SER A 73 -1.21 3.98 8.44
C SER A 73 -0.81 2.66 9.09
N ILE A 74 0.39 2.19 8.77
CA ILE A 74 0.98 1.00 9.35
C ILE A 74 2.05 1.43 10.36
N PRO A 75 1.86 1.19 11.67
CA PRO A 75 2.88 1.46 12.66
C PRO A 75 3.99 0.41 12.62
N LEU A 76 5.22 0.84 12.93
CA LEU A 76 6.38 0.04 13.24
C LEU A 76 6.70 0.26 14.71
N ASP A 77 6.64 -0.81 15.49
CA ASP A 77 6.93 -0.79 16.91
C ASP A 77 8.37 -0.35 17.19
N GLU A 78 8.56 0.33 18.32
CA GLU A 78 9.88 0.82 18.75
C GLU A 78 10.88 -0.33 18.93
N GLU A 79 10.41 -1.51 19.35
CA GLU A 79 11.24 -2.71 19.56
C GLU A 79 11.85 -3.22 18.25
N MET A 80 11.14 -3.02 17.14
CA MET A 80 11.58 -3.42 15.81
C MET A 80 12.30 -2.30 15.07
N SER A 81 12.34 -1.10 15.65
CA SER A 81 12.94 0.09 15.08
C SER A 81 14.41 0.21 15.45
N PHE A 82 15.26 0.55 14.48
CA PHE A 82 16.68 0.79 14.70
C PHE A 82 16.93 1.95 15.68
N LEU A 83 16.00 2.91 15.75
CA LEU A 83 16.12 4.11 16.58
C LEU A 83 15.37 4.00 17.92
N ASN A 84 14.71 2.87 18.23
CA ASN A 84 13.78 2.73 19.35
C ASN A 84 12.70 3.84 19.34
N ILE A 85 12.16 4.14 18.16
CA ILE A 85 11.09 5.11 17.96
C ILE A 85 10.00 4.44 17.11
N THR A 86 8.74 4.72 17.41
CA THR A 86 7.60 4.27 16.60
C THR A 86 7.53 5.06 15.30
N PHE A 87 7.63 4.35 14.17
CA PHE A 87 7.42 4.92 12.84
C PHE A 87 6.02 4.56 12.34
N CYS A 88 5.40 5.44 11.56
CA CYS A 88 4.09 5.21 10.96
C CYS A 88 4.19 5.47 9.45
N TYR A 89 4.00 4.41 8.67
CA TYR A 89 3.97 4.46 7.21
C TYR A 89 2.56 4.78 6.73
N ASN A 90 2.40 5.88 6.01
CA ASN A 90 1.09 6.36 5.59
C ASN A 90 0.83 5.94 4.14
N PHE A 91 -0.33 5.37 3.91
CA PHE A 91 -0.80 4.91 2.62
C PHE A 91 -2.18 5.49 2.33
N ILE A 92 -2.46 5.72 1.05
CA ILE A 92 -3.77 6.11 0.59
C ILE A 92 -4.23 5.18 -0.52
N VAL A 93 -5.42 4.63 -0.38
CA VAL A 93 -6.13 3.87 -1.40
C VAL A 93 -7.10 4.82 -2.08
N MET A 94 -7.06 4.87 -3.39
CA MET A 94 -7.84 5.77 -4.22
C MET A 94 -8.47 4.97 -5.34
N ASP A 95 -9.61 5.47 -5.82
CA ASP A 95 -10.20 4.94 -7.05
C ASP A 95 -9.40 5.47 -8.26
N LYS A 96 -9.56 4.81 -9.40
CA LYS A 96 -8.90 5.21 -10.64
C LYS A 96 -9.18 6.67 -11.03
N ALA A 97 -10.41 7.16 -10.84
CA ALA A 97 -10.78 8.53 -11.11
C ALA A 97 -10.03 9.52 -10.21
N LEU A 98 -10.02 9.29 -8.89
CA LEU A 98 -9.24 10.11 -7.96
C LEU A 98 -7.74 10.08 -8.28
N PHE A 99 -7.21 8.89 -8.58
CA PHE A 99 -5.81 8.72 -8.94
C PHE A 99 -5.45 9.53 -10.20
N LEU A 100 -6.27 9.47 -11.25
CA LEU A 100 -6.07 10.26 -12.47
C LEU A 100 -6.07 11.77 -12.21
N HIS A 101 -6.79 12.24 -11.19
CA HIS A 101 -6.76 13.65 -10.80
C HIS A 101 -5.48 14.01 -10.04
N THR A 102 -4.98 13.13 -9.17
CA THR A 102 -3.82 13.39 -8.31
C THR A 102 -2.49 12.96 -8.94
N GLN A 103 -2.50 12.24 -10.06
CA GLN A 103 -1.27 11.75 -10.74
C GLN A 103 -0.26 12.86 -11.05
N HIS A 104 -0.70 14.11 -11.23
CA HIS A 104 0.17 15.26 -11.49
C HIS A 104 0.97 15.72 -10.27
N GLU A 105 0.51 15.42 -9.05
CA GLU A 105 1.21 15.78 -7.82
C GLU A 105 2.35 14.81 -7.48
N PHE A 106 2.40 13.66 -8.15
CA PHE A 106 3.36 12.61 -7.90
C PHE A 106 4.19 12.32 -9.15
N GLU A 107 5.51 12.25 -9.00
CA GLU A 107 6.41 11.89 -10.10
C GLU A 107 6.36 10.38 -10.36
N PHE A 108 5.34 9.88 -11.04
CA PHE A 108 5.29 8.47 -11.44
C PHE A 108 6.00 8.21 -12.77
N ASP A 109 6.61 7.02 -12.88
CA ASP A 109 7.16 6.54 -14.14
C ASP A 109 6.04 6.23 -15.14
N SER A 110 6.34 6.36 -16.43
CA SER A 110 5.34 6.14 -17.49
C SER A 110 4.80 4.71 -17.47
N GLU A 111 5.64 3.75 -17.11
CA GLU A 111 5.28 2.33 -16.96
C GLU A 111 4.23 2.12 -15.86
N ALA A 112 4.44 2.67 -14.66
CA ALA A 112 3.51 2.51 -13.54
C ALA A 112 2.14 3.16 -13.83
N LEU A 113 2.14 4.31 -14.50
CA LEU A 113 0.92 4.96 -14.99
C LEU A 113 0.20 4.13 -16.05
N GLU A 114 0.94 3.43 -16.91
CA GLU A 114 0.38 2.56 -17.95
C GLU A 114 -0.29 1.33 -17.33
N VAL A 115 0.30 0.74 -16.29
CA VAL A 115 -0.33 -0.36 -15.53
C VAL A 115 -1.59 0.11 -14.82
N CYS A 116 -1.60 1.28 -14.17
CA CYS A 116 -2.83 1.85 -13.59
C CYS A 116 -3.87 2.26 -14.65
N ARG A 117 -3.44 2.57 -15.88
CA ARG A 117 -4.35 2.86 -16.99
C ARG A 117 -5.01 1.61 -17.55
N ASN A 118 -4.40 0.43 -17.43
CA ASN A 118 -5.03 -0.81 -17.86
C ASN A 118 -6.42 -0.98 -17.22
N GLU A 119 -7.31 -1.64 -17.97
CA GLU A 119 -8.75 -1.64 -17.70
C GLU A 119 -9.16 -2.47 -16.47
N ASP A 120 -8.24 -3.29 -15.95
CA ASP A 120 -8.49 -4.31 -14.94
C ASP A 120 -8.15 -3.89 -13.51
N VAL A 121 -7.81 -2.62 -13.27
CA VAL A 121 -7.41 -2.12 -11.94
C VAL A 121 -8.60 -1.46 -11.23
N ASP A 122 -9.03 -2.04 -10.12
CA ASP A 122 -10.12 -1.54 -9.28
C ASP A 122 -9.65 -0.42 -8.35
N CYS A 123 -8.47 -0.56 -7.73
CA CYS A 123 -7.96 0.41 -6.77
C CYS A 123 -6.46 0.68 -6.93
N VAL A 124 -6.07 1.91 -6.61
CA VAL A 124 -4.67 2.36 -6.63
C VAL A 124 -4.28 2.75 -5.22
N VAL A 125 -3.23 2.14 -4.73
CA VAL A 125 -2.62 2.43 -3.43
C VAL A 125 -1.36 3.22 -3.64
N LEU A 126 -1.16 4.24 -2.82
CA LEU A 126 -0.01 5.09 -2.89
C LEU A 126 0.61 5.25 -1.52
N TYR A 127 1.91 5.00 -1.45
CA TYR A 127 2.69 5.35 -0.29
C TYR A 127 2.97 6.85 -0.25
N LEU A 128 2.49 7.51 0.82
CA LEU A 128 2.65 8.96 1.02
C LEU A 128 3.96 9.30 1.73
N GLY A 129 4.45 8.42 2.60
CA GLY A 129 5.65 8.64 3.39
C GLY A 129 5.53 8.13 4.82
N MET A 130 6.65 8.15 5.54
CA MET A 130 6.71 7.81 6.95
C MET A 130 6.66 9.06 7.83
N ASN A 131 6.08 8.90 9.02
CA ASN A 131 6.12 9.87 10.09
C ASN A 131 6.61 9.19 11.37
N THR A 132 7.35 9.91 12.20
CA THR A 132 7.68 9.46 13.56
C THR A 132 6.57 9.88 14.51
N VAL A 133 6.09 8.96 15.34
CA VAL A 133 5.22 9.31 16.46
C VAL A 133 6.13 9.61 17.65
N MET A 134 6.27 10.91 17.99
CA MET A 134 7.01 11.40 19.16
C MET A 134 6.07 11.65 20.34
#